data_AF-A0A830CHH9-F1
#
_entry.id   AF-A0A830CHH9-F1
#
_cell.length_a   1.000
_cell.length_b   1.000
_cell.length_c   1.000
_cell.angle_alpha   90.00
_cell.angle_beta   90.00
_cell.angle_gamma   90.00
#
_symmetry.space_group_name_H-M   'P 1'
#
loop_
_entity.id
_entity.type
_entity.pdbx_description
1 polymer ?
#
loop_
_entity_poly.entity_id
_entity_poly.type
_entity_poly.pdbx_seq_one_letter_code
_entity_poly.pdbx_strand_id
1 'polypeptide(L)'
;MGICCSCESTSVATAKLILDDGRLEEYSYPVKVSYVLQRNPAYFICNSDEIDFGDVVSAVSDDKELQPGQLYFALPLIQLRHRLQAE
;
A
#
# COMPACT_ATOMS: atom_id res chain seq x y z
N MET A 1 -11.82 12.87 -35.62
CA MET A 1 -11.85 11.66 -34.77
C MET A 1 -10.48 11.55 -34.10
N GLY A 2 -10.41 11.86 -32.80
CA GLY A 2 -9.17 11.75 -32.04
C GLY A 2 -8.97 10.30 -31.63
N ILE A 3 -7.93 9.66 -32.17
CA ILE A 3 -7.47 8.37 -31.66
C ILE A 3 -6.74 8.63 -30.35
N CYS A 4 -7.48 8.55 -29.25
CA CYS A 4 -6.88 8.50 -27.92
C CYS A 4 -6.12 7.18 -27.84
N CYS A 5 -4.82 7.21 -28.16
CA CYS A 5 -3.89 6.17 -27.77
C CYS A 5 -3.68 6.28 -26.26
N SER A 6 -4.68 5.87 -25.48
CA SER A 6 -4.40 5.40 -24.13
C SER A 6 -3.40 4.28 -24.32
N CYS A 7 -2.16 4.50 -23.90
CA CYS A 7 -1.13 3.49 -23.89
C CYS A 7 -1.68 2.37 -23.02
N GLU A 8 -2.28 1.34 -23.62
CA GLU A 8 -2.52 0.07 -22.96
C GLU A 8 -1.14 -0.56 -22.81
N SER A 9 -0.36 0.02 -21.90
CA SER A 9 0.84 -0.60 -21.40
C SER A 9 0.33 -1.91 -20.83
N THR A 10 0.79 -3.02 -21.38
CA THR A 10 0.71 -4.32 -20.72
C THR A 10 1.59 -4.28 -19.47
N SER A 11 1.36 -3.30 -18.59
CA SER A 11 2.00 -3.21 -17.30
C SER A 11 1.43 -4.39 -16.53
N VAL A 12 2.26 -5.42 -16.38
CA VAL A 12 1.98 -6.52 -15.46
C VAL A 12 1.56 -5.87 -14.15
N ALA A 13 0.39 -6.24 -13.63
CA ALA A 13 -0.08 -5.68 -12.38
C ALA A 13 1.01 -5.89 -11.31
N THR A 14 1.33 -4.84 -10.56
CA THR A 14 2.25 -4.90 -9.43
C THR A 14 1.51 -4.52 -8.17
N ALA A 15 1.92 -5.09 -7.04
CA ALA A 15 1.47 -4.60 -5.74
C ALA A 15 2.27 -3.34 -5.47
N LYS A 16 1.58 -2.24 -5.18
CA LYS A 16 2.19 -0.93 -4.96
C LYS A 16 2.24 -0.65 -3.47
N LEU A 17 3.44 -0.45 -2.93
CA LEU A 17 3.64 -0.08 -1.53
C LEU A 17 4.25 1.31 -1.45
N ILE A 18 3.50 2.26 -0.89
CA ILE A 18 3.96 3.62 -0.65
C ILE A 18 4.51 3.70 0.77
N LEU A 19 5.78 4.08 0.91
CA LEU A 19 6.44 4.33 2.19
C LEU A 19 6.07 5.73 2.72
N ASP A 20 6.27 5.96 4.02
CA ASP A 20 5.98 7.25 4.65
C ASP A 20 6.87 8.39 4.13
N ASP A 21 8.06 8.05 3.62
CA ASP A 21 8.97 8.99 2.95
C ASP A 21 8.55 9.33 1.50
N GLY A 22 7.43 8.78 1.03
CA GLY A 22 6.86 9.02 -0.29
C GLY A 22 7.46 8.14 -1.40
N ARG A 23 8.39 7.22 -1.08
CA ARG A 23 8.91 6.28 -2.06
C ARG A 23 7.88 5.20 -2.38
N LEU A 24 7.87 4.77 -3.64
CA LEU A 24 7.05 3.67 -4.13
C LEU A 24 7.91 2.42 -4.33
N GLU A 25 7.50 1.32 -3.71
CA GLU A 25 8.02 -0.03 -3.99
C GLU A 25 6.98 -0.84 -4.76
N GLU A 26 7.42 -1.54 -5.81
CA GLU A 26 6.56 -2.37 -6.63
C GLU A 26 6.96 -3.85 -6.55
N TYR A 27 5.98 -4.71 -6.31
CA TYR A 27 6.17 -6.15 -6.25
C TYR A 27 5.38 -6.82 -7.38
N SER A 28 6.07 -7.53 -8.27
CA SER A 28 5.44 -8.21 -9.42
C SER A 28 4.81 -9.57 -9.07
N TYR A 29 4.83 -9.96 -7.80
CA TYR A 29 4.28 -11.20 -7.27
C TYR A 29 3.78 -10.98 -5.84
N PRO A 30 2.91 -11.87 -5.30
CA PRO A 30 2.46 -11.77 -3.93
C PRO A 30 3.60 -11.81 -2.91
N VAL A 31 3.64 -10.84 -1.99
CA VAL A 31 4.68 -10.75 -0.96
C VAL A 31 4.06 -10.69 0.42
N LYS A 32 4.49 -11.57 1.33
CA LYS A 32 4.02 -11.56 2.71
C LYS A 32 4.32 -10.23 3.41
N VAL A 33 3.33 -9.73 4.15
CA VAL A 33 3.47 -8.50 4.95
C VAL A 33 4.60 -8.64 5.97
N SER A 34 4.70 -9.78 6.65
CA SER A 34 5.81 -10.09 7.56
C SER A 34 7.20 -9.94 6.93
N TYR A 35 7.36 -10.19 5.63
CA TYR A 35 8.64 -10.00 4.95
C TYR A 35 9.00 -8.53 4.77
N VAL A 36 8.00 -7.71 4.44
CA VAL A 36 8.17 -6.26 4.31
C VAL A 36 8.49 -5.64 5.69
N LEU A 37 7.74 -6.04 6.72
CA LEU A 37 7.92 -5.54 8.08
C LEU A 37 9.25 -5.95 8.72
N GLN A 38 9.87 -7.06 8.31
CA GLN A 38 11.22 -7.41 8.76
C GLN A 38 12.26 -6.35 8.41
N ARG A 39 12.08 -5.64 7.29
CA ARG A 39 12.97 -4.54 6.87
C ARG A 39 12.61 -3.24 7.57
N ASN A 40 11.31 -3.06 7.85
CA ASN A 40 10.72 -1.84 8.37
C ASN A 40 9.91 -2.13 9.66
N PRO A 41 10.54 -2.53 10.78
CA PRO A 41 9.82 -3.02 11.97
C PRO A 41 9.05 -1.94 12.73
N ALA A 42 9.33 -0.66 12.46
CA ALA A 42 8.62 0.47 13.05
C ALA A 42 7.30 0.83 12.31
N TYR A 43 6.94 0.05 11.29
CA TYR A 43 5.83 0.32 10.39
C TYR A 43 4.73 -0.73 10.54
N PHE A 44 3.53 -0.38 10.08
CA PHE A 44 2.47 -1.31 9.75
C PHE A 44 2.04 -1.07 8.30
N ILE A 45 1.48 -2.10 7.67
CA ILE A 45 0.97 -2.00 6.31
C ILE A 45 -0.54 -1.87 6.35
N CYS A 46 -1.13 -0.96 5.58
CA CYS A 46 -2.57 -0.86 5.38
C CYS A 46 -2.90 -0.94 3.88
N ASN A 47 -4.07 -1.52 3.57
CA ASN A 47 -4.61 -1.51 2.20
C ASN A 47 -5.38 -0.20 1.99
N SER A 48 -5.14 0.49 0.88
CA SER A 48 -5.85 1.73 0.54
C SER A 48 -7.37 1.56 0.51
N ASP A 49 -7.84 0.39 0.08
CA ASP A 49 -9.26 0.11 -0.11
C ASP A 49 -10.01 -0.10 1.23
N GLU A 50 -9.27 -0.38 2.30
CA GLU A 50 -9.82 -0.60 3.65
C GLU A 50 -9.81 0.66 4.52
N ILE A 51 -9.25 1.76 4.02
CA ILE A 51 -9.16 3.03 4.76
C ILE A 51 -10.37 3.90 4.39
N ASP A 52 -11.38 3.91 5.26
CA ASP A 52 -12.49 4.87 5.13
C ASP A 52 -12.14 6.21 5.78
N PHE A 53 -12.63 7.31 5.19
CA PHE A 53 -12.32 8.66 5.64
C PHE A 53 -12.86 8.90 7.07
N GLY A 54 -11.94 9.09 8.03
CA GLY A 54 -12.28 9.36 9.43
C GLY A 54 -12.32 8.13 10.34
N ASP A 55 -12.02 6.94 9.81
CA ASP A 55 -11.85 5.72 10.59
C ASP A 55 -10.38 5.49 10.98
N VAL A 56 -10.17 4.59 11.94
CA VAL A 56 -8.83 4.15 12.37
C VAL A 56 -8.25 3.25 11.28
N VAL A 57 -7.04 3.57 10.84
CA VAL A 57 -6.32 2.75 9.87
C VAL A 57 -6.08 1.37 10.45
N SER A 58 -6.59 0.33 9.79
CA SER A 58 -6.37 -1.05 10.18
C SER A 58 -5.11 -1.61 9.54
N ALA A 59 -4.28 -2.28 10.33
CA ALA A 59 -3.10 -2.97 9.83
C ALA A 59 -3.53 -4.28 9.16
N VAL A 60 -3.00 -4.51 7.95
CA VAL A 60 -3.05 -5.81 7.27
C VAL A 60 -2.21 -6.79 8.09
N SER A 61 -2.79 -7.95 8.40
CA SER A 61 -2.12 -9.01 9.17
C SER A 61 -0.83 -9.48 8.49
N ASP A 62 0.21 -9.72 9.30
CA ASP A 62 1.53 -10.21 8.91
C ASP A 62 1.53 -11.50 8.07
N ASP A 63 0.46 -12.30 8.20
CA ASP A 63 0.24 -13.55 7.47
C ASP A 63 -0.35 -13.34 6.06
N LYS A 64 -0.88 -12.15 5.78
CA LYS A 64 -1.42 -11.78 4.47
C LYS A 64 -0.30 -11.38 3.52
N GLU A 65 -0.66 -11.28 2.25
CA GLU A 65 0.26 -10.97 1.16
C GLU A 65 -0.22 -9.72 0.41
N LEU A 66 0.73 -8.87 0.03
CA LEU A 66 0.53 -7.75 -0.89
C LEU A 66 0.22 -8.32 -2.27
N GLN A 67 -0.98 -8.07 -2.79
CA GLN A 67 -1.41 -8.64 -4.06
C GLN A 67 -1.14 -7.68 -5.23
N PRO A 68 -0.67 -8.19 -6.38
CA PRO A 68 -0.62 -7.43 -7.62
C PRO A 68 -1.93 -6.72 -7.96
N GLY A 69 -1.86 -5.45 -8.33
CA GLY A 69 -3.04 -4.64 -8.65
C GLY A 69 -3.72 -4.00 -7.43
N GLN A 70 -3.13 -4.15 -6.24
CA GLN A 70 -3.57 -3.49 -5.01
C GLN A 70 -2.56 -2.41 -4.59
N LEU A 71 -3.07 -1.42 -3.85
CA LEU A 71 -2.27 -0.32 -3.30
C LEU A 71 -2.23 -0.42 -1.77
N TYR A 72 -1.03 -0.29 -1.24
CA TYR A 72 -0.74 -0.40 0.18
C TYR A 72 0.09 0.80 0.64
N PHE A 73 -0.07 1.18 1.90
CA PHE A 73 0.77 2.17 2.55
C PHE A 73 1.53 1.53 3.71
N ALA A 74 2.83 1.81 3.82
CA ALA A 74 3.61 1.55 5.02
C ALA A 74 3.58 2.81 5.89
N LEU A 75 2.89 2.73 7.02
CA LEU A 75 2.73 3.84 7.94
C LEU A 75 3.48 3.57 9.24
N PRO A 76 4.10 4.58 9.88
CA PRO A 76 4.74 4.40 11.17
C PRO A 76 3.72 3.97 12.24
N LEU A 77 4.09 3.03 13.11
CA LEU A 77 3.22 2.53 14.20
C LEU A 77 2.69 3.64 15.13
N ILE A 78 3.39 4.77 15.23
CA ILE A 78 2.92 5.92 16.00
C ILE A 78 1.62 6.51 15.43
N GLN A 79 1.39 6.40 14.12
CA GLN A 79 0.17 6.89 13.46
C GLN A 79 -1.04 5.98 13.66
N LEU A 80 -0.85 4.71 14.05
CA LEU A 80 -1.94 3.75 14.31
C LEU A 80 -2.93 4.25 15.39
N ARG A 81 -2.50 5.18 16.27
CA ARG A 81 -3.32 5.73 17.36
C ARG A 81 -3.94 7.10 17.04
N HIS A 82 -3.61 7.70 15.90
CA HIS A 82 -4.12 9.01 15.50
C HIS A 82 -5.08 8.84 14.33
N ARG A 83 -6.28 9.43 14.43
CA ARG A 83 -7.20 9.51 13.28
C ARG A 83 -6.49 10.23 12.14
N LEU A 84 -6.65 9.72 10.91
CA LEU A 84 -6.23 10.44 9.72
C LEU A 84 -6.96 11.79 9.70
N GLN A 85 -6.25 12.85 10.04
CA GLN A 85 -6.74 14.21 9.87
C GLN A 85 -6.33 14.64 8.46
N ALA A 86 -7.33 14.95 7.63
CA ALA A 86 -7.07 15.67 6.38
C ALA A 86 -6.75 17.13 6.78
N GLU A 87 -5.54 17.59 6.46
CA GLU A 87 -5.18 19.02 6.50
C GLU A 87 -5.52 19.69 5.17
#